data_AF-A0A6I4T5T9-F1
#
_entry.id   AF-A0A6I4T5T9-F1
#
_cell.length_a   1.000
_cell.length_b   1.000
_cell.length_c   1.000
_cell.angle_alpha   90.00
_cell.angle_beta   90.00
_cell.angle_gamma   90.00
#
_symmetry.space_group_name_H-M   'P 1'
#
loop_
_entity.id
_entity.type
_entity.pdbx_description
1 polymer ?
#
loop_
_entity_poly.entity_id
_entity_poly.type
_entity_poly.pdbx_seq_one_letter_code
_entity_poly.pdbx_strand_id
1 'polypeptide(L)' 'MNGLLILIPVALGLGLMGLAAFFWALRNGQFSDPDGAANRILMDEEEPAPPASGHEKGPPETVNTNIQESE' A
#
# COMPACT_ATOMS: atom_id res chain seq x y z
N MET A 1 -13.37 49.21 20.84
CA MET A 1 -12.23 48.26 20.80
C MET A 1 -12.60 47.02 21.61
N ASN A 2 -12.78 45.86 20.97
CA ASN A 2 -12.96 44.58 21.68
C ASN A 2 -12.63 43.32 20.85
N GLY A 3 -12.18 43.46 19.59
CA GLY A 3 -12.02 42.31 18.68
C GLY A 3 -11.05 41.26 19.21
N LEU A 4 -9.97 41.69 19.88
CA LEU A 4 -8.97 40.79 20.46
C LEU A 4 -9.56 39.84 21.51
N LEU A 5 -10.56 40.26 22.28
CA LEU A 5 -11.22 39.41 23.28
C LEU A 5 -12.01 38.26 22.66
N ILE A 6 -12.40 38.37 21.39
CA ILE A 6 -13.05 37.28 20.63
C ILE A 6 -12.01 36.51 19.80
N LEU A 7 -11.06 37.22 19.18
CA LEU A 7 -10.10 36.60 18.27
C LEU A 7 -9.12 35.66 18.99
N ILE A 8 -8.70 36.00 20.22
CA ILE A 8 -7.80 35.16 21.02
C ILE A 8 -8.43 33.79 21.33
N PRO A 9 -9.63 33.69 21.93
CA PRO A 9 -10.22 32.38 22.22
C PRO A 9 -10.58 31.61 20.95
N VAL A 10 -10.99 32.29 19.87
CA VAL A 10 -11.26 31.63 18.57
C VAL A 10 -9.98 31.04 17.99
N ALA A 11 -8.88 31.79 17.96
CA ALA A 11 -7.60 31.30 17.45
C ALA A 11 -7.05 30.15 18.30
N LEU A 12 -7.15 30.24 19.63
CA LEU A 12 -6.77 29.15 20.54
C LEU A 12 -7.63 27.91 20.32
N GLY A 13 -8.95 28.07 20.14
CA GLY A 13 -9.87 26.97 19.86
C GLY A 13 -9.54 26.27 18.54
N LEU A 14 -9.29 27.04 17.47
CA LEU A 14 -8.88 26.50 16.17
C LEU A 14 -7.51 25.79 16.26
N GLY A 15 -6.56 26.35 17.01
CA GLY A 15 -5.27 25.73 17.26
C GLY A 15 -5.39 24.40 18.02
N LEU A 16 -6.16 24.37 19.10
CA LEU A 16 -6.44 23.16 19.88
C LEU A 16 -7.14 22.10 19.05
N MET A 17 -8.12 22.48 18.23
CA MET A 17 -8.85 21.56 17.36
C MET A 17 -7.93 20.93 16.29
N GLY A 18 -7.05 21.73 15.69
CA GLY A 18 -6.03 21.24 14.77
C GLY A 18 -5.04 20.29 15.45
N LEU A 19 -4.59 20.63 16.66
CA LEU A 19 -3.67 19.79 17.43
C LEU A 19 -4.32 18.46 17.82
N ALA A 20 -5.57 18.47 18.26
CA ALA A 20 -6.34 17.26 18.57
C ALA A 20 -6.53 16.37 17.33
N ALA A 21 -6.85 16.96 16.17
CA ALA A 21 -6.97 16.24 14.91
C ALA A 21 -5.63 15.61 14.48
N PHE A 22 -4.52 16.33 14.68
CA PHE A 22 -3.17 15.83 14.42
C PHE A 22 -2.82 14.63 15.30
N PHE A 23 -3.06 14.71 16.62
CA PHE A 23 -2.84 13.57 17.52
C PHE A 23 -3.76 12.38 17.21
N TRP A 24 -5.00 12.63 16.79
CA TRP A 24 -5.92 11.59 16.34
C TRP A 24 -5.39 10.86 15.09
N ALA A 25 -4.87 11.61 14.10
CA ALA A 25 -4.27 11.05 12.89
C ALA A 25 -3.02 10.20 13.20
N LEU A 26 -2.15 10.67 14.12
CA LEU A 26 -1.00 9.89 14.60
C LEU A 26 -1.45 8.61 15.32
N ARG A 27 -2.45 8.71 16.20
CA ARG A 27 -2.97 7.56 16.96
C ARG A 27 -3.62 6.51 16.07
N ASN A 28 -4.27 6.91 14.98
CA ASN A 28 -4.92 6.02 14.02
C ASN A 28 -3.94 5.22 13.15
N GLY A 29 -2.62 5.43 13.27
CA GLY A 29 -1.65 4.58 12.63
C GLY A 29 -1.62 4.66 11.11
N GLN A 30 -2.21 5.70 10.50
CA GLN A 30 -2.16 5.95 9.05
C GLN A 30 -0.74 6.18 8.52
N PHE A 31 0.23 6.36 9.42
CA PHE A 31 1.66 6.45 9.12
C PHE A 31 2.40 5.10 9.21
N SER A 32 1.70 3.97 9.19
CA SER A 32 2.33 2.64 9.15
C SER A 32 2.69 2.13 7.74
N ASP A 33 2.14 2.75 6.69
CA ASP A 33 2.46 2.47 5.27
C ASP A 33 3.07 3.64 4.43
N PRO A 34 3.52 4.81 4.96
CA PRO A 34 4.38 5.73 4.21
C PRO A 34 5.72 5.07 3.83
N ASP A 35 6.27 4.24 4.71
CA ASP A 35 7.55 3.55 4.48
C ASP A 35 7.44 2.50 3.36
N GLY A 36 6.30 1.83 3.23
CA GLY A 36 6.03 0.87 2.14
C GLY A 36 5.85 1.54 0.78
N ALA A 37 5.27 2.75 0.73
CA ALA A 37 5.20 3.56 -0.49
C ALA A 37 6.57 4.12 -0.90
N ALA A 38 7.38 4.58 0.07
CA ALA A 38 8.74 5.08 -0.17
C ALA A 38 9.70 3.97 -0.64
N ASN A 39 9.58 2.76 -0.08
CA ASN A 39 10.40 1.61 -0.49
C ASN A 39 10.13 1.16 -1.93
N ARG A 40 8.90 1.36 -2.45
CA ARG A 40 8.58 1.08 -3.86
C ARG A 40 9.24 2.10 -4.79
N ILE A 41 9.11 3.39 -4.50
CA ILE A 41 9.71 4.47 -5.31
C ILE A 41 11.25 4.40 -5.39
N LEU A 42 11.93 3.87 -4.36
CA LEU A 42 13.39 3.71 -4.35
C LEU A 42 13.89 2.37 -4.94
N MET A 43 13.01 1.36 -5.09
CA MET A 43 13.38 0.04 -5.62
C MET A 43 12.85 -0.24 -7.04
N ASP A 44 11.97 0.62 -7.57
CA ASP A 44 11.41 0.49 -8.93
C ASP A 44 12.46 0.69 -10.06
N GLU A 45 13.71 1.02 -9.75
CA GLU A 45 14.79 1.18 -10.74
C GLU A 45 15.59 -0.12 -11.00
N GLU A 46 15.38 -1.21 -10.24
CA GLU A 46 16.16 -2.45 -10.35
C GLU A 46 15.33 -3.74 -10.62
N GLU A 47 14.19 -3.66 -11.32
CA GLU A 47 13.59 -4.88 -11.89
C GLU A 47 13.63 -4.86 -13.43
N PRO A 48 14.51 -5.66 -14.07
CA PRO A 48 14.38 -5.92 -15.49
C PRO A 48 13.08 -6.67 -15.72
N ALA A 49 12.17 -6.08 -16.50
CA ALA A 49 10.89 -6.68 -16.87
C ALA A 49 11.08 -8.17 -17.28
N PRO A 50 10.36 -9.12 -16.65
CA PRO A 50 10.43 -10.52 -17.07
C PRO A 50 9.91 -10.65 -18.51
N PRO A 51 10.56 -11.48 -19.35
CA PRO A 51 10.15 -11.62 -20.74
C PRO A 51 8.74 -12.20 -20.82
N ALA A 52 7.95 -11.63 -21.71
CA ALA A 52 6.68 -12.17 -22.16
C ALA A 52 6.81 -13.68 -22.38
N SER A 53 6.25 -14.48 -21.48
CA SER A 53 6.23 -15.93 -21.59
C SER A 53 4.82 -16.41 -21.27
N GLY A 54 4.33 -17.23 -22.18
CA GLY A 54 2.93 -17.54 -22.38
C GLY A 54 2.27 -18.15 -21.16
N HIS A 55 1.00 -17.82 -21.01
CA HIS A 55 0.05 -18.68 -20.34
C HIS A 55 -0.04 -20.03 -21.08
N GLU A 56 0.89 -20.93 -20.76
CA GLU A 56 0.84 -22.35 -21.09
C GLU A 56 0.96 -23.13 -19.78
N LYS A 57 -0.14 -23.22 -19.01
CA LYS A 57 -0.29 -24.23 -17.97
C LYS A 57 -1.71 -24.78 -17.95
N GLY A 58 -1.99 -25.69 -18.89
CA GLY A 58 -2.87 -26.83 -18.64
C GLY A 58 -2.04 -27.98 -18.03
N PRO A 59 -2.54 -28.73 -17.04
CA PRO A 59 -1.80 -29.79 -16.34
C PRO A 59 -1.19 -30.86 -17.27
N PRO A 60 -0.07 -31.51 -16.88
CA PRO A 60 0.60 -32.49 -17.72
C PRO A 60 -0.33 -33.70 -17.97
N GLU A 61 -0.75 -33.86 -19.22
CA GLU A 61 -1.45 -35.05 -19.69
C GLU A 61 -0.50 -36.24 -19.51
N THR A 62 -0.86 -37.14 -18.60
CA THR A 62 -0.16 -38.40 -18.34
C THR A 62 -0.34 -39.32 -19.54
N VAL A 63 0.49 -39.17 -20.57
CA VAL A 63 0.61 -40.17 -21.65
C VAL A 63 1.65 -41.19 -21.23
N ASN A 64 1.20 -42.18 -20.47
CA ASN A 64 1.89 -43.46 -20.32
C ASN A 64 0.84 -44.56 -20.44
N THR A 65 0.57 -44.97 -21.67
CA THR A 65 -0.16 -46.21 -21.97
C THR A 65 0.79 -47.16 -22.69
N ASN A 66 1.85 -47.56 -21.99
CA ASN A 66 2.56 -48.79 -22.33
C ASN A 66 1.67 -49.96 -21.87
N ILE A 67 0.67 -50.30 -22.67
CA ILE A 67 0.01 -51.61 -22.67
C ILE A 67 -0.24 -51.95 -24.15
N GLN A 68 0.78 -52.48 -24.79
CA GLN A 68 0.62 -53.36 -25.94
C GLN A 68 1.75 -54.41 -25.90
N GLU A 69 1.85 -55.06 -24.74
CA GLU A 69 2.42 -56.40 -24.66
C GLU A 69 1.22 -57.35 -24.78
N SER A 70 0.94 -57.80 -26.00
CA SER A 70 -0.02 -58.87 -26.26
C SER A 70 0.36 -59.54 -27.58
N GLU A 71 1.13 -60.62 -27.43
CA GLU A 71 1.07 -61.89 -28.18
C GLU A 71 1.32 -61.91 -29.70
#